data_AF-A0A7X3KQK0-F1
#
_entry.id   AF-A0A7X3KQK0-F1
#
_cell.length_a   1.000
_cell.length_b   1.000
_cell.length_c   1.000
_cell.angle_alpha   90.00
_cell.angle_beta   90.00
_cell.angle_gamma   90.00
#
_symmetry.space_group_name_H-M   'P 1'
#
loop_
_entity.id
_entity.type
_entity.pdbx_description
1 polymer ?
#
loop_
_entity_poly.entity_id
_entity_poly.type
_entity_poly.pdbx_seq_one_letter_code
_entity_poly.pdbx_strand_id
1 'polypeptide(L)'
;MGDAIVPKATRSSVRRYLYAQVLRLLREGWLQADEEKRPRNQRYHVLKKPTQLNVQLKCPPKGLLPEKPSIATPCITETDREHLTQLMQALKREIEAHESERYIYDTYGRFSDVQRLILPLNHLAARQESSLKGKIRALEKISSLLS
;
A
#
# COMPACT_ATOMS: atom_id res chain seq x y z
N MET A 1 1.73 42.19 -12.82
CA MET A 1 1.42 41.15 -11.81
C MET A 1 2.06 39.87 -12.31
N GLY A 2 3.19 39.47 -11.71
CA GLY A 2 3.96 38.31 -12.18
C GLY A 2 3.39 37.03 -11.57
N ASP A 3 2.94 36.12 -12.42
CA ASP A 3 2.58 34.77 -12.03
C ASP A 3 3.84 34.05 -11.52
N ALA A 4 3.96 33.97 -10.21
CA ALA A 4 5.01 33.20 -9.57
C ALA A 4 4.81 31.72 -9.94
N ILE A 5 5.70 31.20 -10.78
CA ILE A 5 5.81 29.77 -11.08
C ILE A 5 6.02 29.06 -9.74
N VAL A 6 4.94 28.46 -9.22
CA VAL A 6 5.00 27.72 -7.96
C VAL A 6 5.75 26.43 -8.25
N PRO A 7 6.94 26.21 -7.65
CA PRO A 7 7.70 24.99 -7.92
C PRO A 7 6.90 23.78 -7.42
N LYS A 8 6.58 22.88 -8.35
CA LYS A 8 5.96 21.58 -8.07
C LYS A 8 6.86 20.81 -7.09
N ALA A 9 6.34 20.28 -5.98
CA ALA A 9 7.22 19.60 -5.03
C ALA A 9 7.83 18.36 -5.65
N THR A 10 9.15 18.37 -5.75
CA THR A 10 9.93 17.23 -6.18
C THR A 10 9.99 16.20 -5.05
N ARG A 11 10.19 14.91 -5.38
CA ARG A 11 10.36 13.85 -4.36
C ARG A 11 11.45 14.19 -3.33
N SER A 12 12.47 14.94 -3.72
CA SER A 12 13.55 15.42 -2.84
C SER A 12 13.07 16.48 -1.85
N SER A 13 12.19 17.41 -2.23
CA SER A 13 11.64 18.42 -1.31
C SER A 13 10.69 17.80 -0.28
N VAL A 14 9.86 16.83 -0.70
CA VAL A 14 9.01 16.04 0.20
C VAL A 14 9.85 15.30 1.24
N ARG A 15 10.90 14.59 0.80
CA ARG A 15 11.82 13.88 1.70
C ARG A 15 12.47 14.82 2.71
N ARG A 16 13.03 15.95 2.25
CA ARG A 16 13.67 16.94 3.13
C ARG A 16 12.69 17.49 4.17
N TYR A 17 11.44 17.77 3.76
CA TYR A 17 10.40 18.21 4.68
C TYR A 17 10.07 17.15 5.73
N LEU A 18 9.85 15.90 5.32
CA LEU A 18 9.56 14.80 6.25
C LEU A 18 10.70 14.58 7.24
N TYR A 19 11.95 14.54 6.78
CA TYR A 19 13.11 14.41 7.66
C TYR A 19 13.19 15.56 8.67
N ALA A 20 12.91 16.80 8.26
CA ALA A 20 12.89 17.94 9.17
C ALA A 20 11.80 17.81 10.24
N GLN A 21 10.61 17.27 9.90
CA GLN A 21 9.56 17.03 10.89
C GLN A 21 9.91 15.89 11.84
N VAL A 22 10.48 14.79 11.35
CA VAL A 22 10.94 13.68 12.20
C VAL A 22 12.00 14.14 13.19
N LEU A 23 12.98 14.94 12.74
CA LEU A 23 14.00 15.52 13.62
C LEU A 23 13.39 16.44 14.68
N ARG A 24 12.36 17.22 14.34
CA ARG A 24 11.65 18.04 15.32
C ARG A 24 10.97 17.19 16.37
N LEU A 25 10.26 16.14 15.96
CA LEU A 25 9.59 15.23 16.88
C LEU A 25 10.55 14.47 17.81
N LEU A 26 11.76 14.15 17.32
CA LEU A 26 12.83 13.58 18.15
C LEU A 26 13.31 14.59 19.22
N ARG A 27 13.48 15.87 18.87
CA ARG A 27 13.92 16.91 19.82
C ARG A 27 12.90 17.14 20.92
N GLU A 28 11.62 17.13 20.57
CA GLU A 28 10.52 17.30 21.53
C GLU A 28 10.29 16.05 22.40
N GLY A 29 11.04 14.96 22.16
CA GLY A 29 10.89 13.71 22.89
C GLY A 29 9.61 12.95 22.56
N TRP A 30 8.94 13.28 21.44
CA TRP A 30 7.75 12.56 20.99
C TRP A 30 8.09 11.33 20.14
N LEU A 31 9.27 11.34 19.51
CA LEU A 31 9.86 10.16 18.89
C LEU A 31 11.12 9.76 19.62
N GLN A 32 11.43 8.47 19.62
CA GLN A 32 12.71 7.92 20.03
C GLN A 32 13.25 7.06 18.88
N ALA A 33 14.53 7.23 18.55
CA ALA A 33 15.18 6.33 17.60
C ALA A 33 15.32 4.94 18.23
N ASP A 34 15.14 3.90 17.41
CA ASP A 34 15.42 2.53 17.83
C ASP A 34 16.88 2.40 18.31
N GLU A 35 17.13 1.52 19.28
CA GLU A 35 18.48 1.32 19.84
C GLU A 35 19.45 0.84 18.75
N GLU A 36 18.95 0.03 17.82
CA GLU A 36 19.70 -0.45 16.68
C GLU A 36 19.67 0.59 15.54
N LYS A 37 20.82 1.23 15.29
CA LYS A 37 21.00 2.09 14.12
C LYS A 37 21.10 1.23 12.86
N ARG A 38 20.09 1.30 11.98
CA ARG A 38 20.04 0.54 10.73
C ARG A 38 20.29 1.47 9.54
N PRO A 39 21.16 1.08 8.58
CA PRO A 39 21.45 1.91 7.40
C PRO A 39 20.25 2.09 6.47
N ARG A 40 19.29 1.15 6.51
CA ARG A 40 18.01 1.20 5.81
C ARG A 40 16.90 0.79 6.77
N ASN A 41 15.69 1.30 6.51
CA ASN A 41 14.51 1.01 7.33
C ASN A 41 14.70 1.40 8.81
N GLN A 42 15.30 2.57 9.06
CA GLN A 42 15.43 3.10 10.42
C GLN A 42 14.05 3.17 11.08
N ARG A 43 13.95 2.58 12.26
CA ARG A 43 12.72 2.56 13.05
C ARG A 43 12.75 3.69 14.07
N TYR A 44 11.57 4.25 14.33
CA TYR A 44 11.34 5.25 15.36
C TYR A 44 10.13 4.79 16.18
N HIS A 45 10.27 4.84 17.49
CA HIS A 45 9.21 4.54 18.44
C HIS A 45 8.48 5.82 18.80
N VAL A 46 7.14 5.81 18.66
CA VAL A 46 6.30 6.94 19.05
C VAL A 46 6.07 6.87 20.55
N LEU A 47 6.52 7.89 21.27
CA LEU A 47 6.35 8.01 22.71
C LEU A 47 5.03 8.70 23.07
N LYS A 48 4.74 8.77 24.37
CA LYS A 48 3.61 9.57 24.86
C LYS A 48 3.81 11.03 24.46
N LYS A 49 2.71 11.68 24.05
CA LYS A 49 2.74 13.08 23.64
C LYS A 49 3.24 13.95 24.82
N PRO A 50 4.28 14.78 24.63
CA PRO A 50 4.74 15.69 25.67
C PRO A 50 3.65 16.70 26.06
N THR A 51 3.50 16.96 27.36
CA THR A 51 2.42 17.78 27.93
C THR A 51 2.44 19.23 27.44
N GLN A 52 3.62 19.75 27.08
CA GLN A 52 3.81 21.11 26.59
C GLN A 52 3.74 21.23 25.06
N LEU A 53 3.52 20.12 24.35
CA LEU A 53 3.53 20.10 22.90
C LEU A 53 2.15 20.48 22.33
N ASN A 54 2.07 21.67 21.73
CA ASN A 54 0.89 22.08 20.96
C ASN A 54 1.05 21.68 19.49
N VAL A 55 0.10 20.89 18.98
CA VAL A 55 0.12 20.39 17.59
C VAL A 55 -0.91 21.16 16.80
N GLN A 56 -0.46 21.86 15.77
CA GLN A 56 -1.34 22.56 14.85
C GLN A 56 -1.27 21.90 13.48
N LEU A 57 -2.44 21.63 12.90
CA LEU A 57 -2.55 21.25 11.50
C LEU A 57 -2.15 22.46 10.65
N LYS A 58 -1.00 22.36 10.01
CA LYS A 58 -0.55 23.35 9.03
C LYS A 58 -0.80 22.81 7.63
N CYS A 59 -1.37 23.64 6.76
CA CYS A 59 -1.41 23.34 5.34
C CYS A 59 0.03 23.13 4.85
N PRO A 60 0.29 22.06 4.06
CA PRO A 60 1.60 21.86 3.46
C PRO A 60 1.99 23.11 2.65
N PRO A 61 3.27 23.48 2.60
CA PRO A 61 3.73 24.57 1.73
C PRO A 61 3.31 24.30 0.28
N LYS A 62 2.96 25.37 -0.46
CA LYS A 62 2.52 25.32 -1.86
C LYS A 62 3.50 24.44 -2.66
N GLY A 63 3.01 23.31 -3.17
CA GLY A 63 3.82 22.27 -3.82
C GLY A 63 3.67 20.88 -3.19
N LEU A 64 3.48 20.78 -1.86
CA LEU A 64 3.23 19.52 -1.13
C LEU A 64 1.74 19.21 -0.95
N LEU A 65 0.87 20.01 -1.58
CA LEU A 65 -0.54 19.66 -1.66
C LEU A 65 -0.63 18.32 -2.39
N PRO A 66 -1.44 17.36 -1.91
CA PRO A 66 -1.82 16.24 -2.76
C PRO A 66 -2.33 16.88 -4.05
N GLU A 67 -1.79 16.47 -5.21
CA GLU A 67 -2.52 16.74 -6.44
C GLU A 67 -3.94 16.27 -6.14
N LYS A 68 -4.91 17.20 -6.18
CA LYS A 68 -6.31 16.79 -6.24
C LYS A 68 -6.30 15.69 -7.29
N PRO A 69 -6.84 14.48 -7.01
CA PRO A 69 -7.04 13.55 -8.10
C PRO A 69 -7.89 14.33 -9.10
N SER A 70 -7.24 14.80 -10.15
CA SER A 70 -7.94 15.24 -11.33
C SER A 70 -8.58 13.94 -11.74
N ILE A 71 -9.86 13.81 -11.42
CA ILE A 71 -10.75 12.87 -12.07
C ILE A 71 -10.87 13.41 -13.50
N ALA A 72 -9.76 13.45 -14.23
CA ALA A 72 -9.79 13.26 -15.65
C ALA A 72 -10.19 11.81 -15.76
N THR A 73 -11.48 11.59 -15.97
CA THR A 73 -11.98 10.32 -16.48
C THR A 73 -11.00 9.87 -17.54
N PRO A 74 -10.24 8.78 -17.34
CA PRO A 74 -9.36 8.30 -18.39
C PRO A 74 -10.26 8.02 -19.58
N CYS A 75 -10.05 8.72 -20.69
CA CYS A 75 -10.67 8.36 -21.95
C CYS A 75 -10.01 7.04 -22.34
N ILE A 76 -10.67 5.93 -21.98
CA ILE A 76 -10.20 4.58 -22.26
C ILE A 76 -10.22 4.43 -23.78
N THR A 77 -9.05 4.22 -24.38
CA THR A 77 -8.97 3.91 -25.82
C THR A 77 -9.46 2.48 -26.08
N GLU A 78 -9.86 2.14 -27.30
CA GLU A 78 -10.30 0.76 -27.63
C GLU A 78 -9.22 -0.29 -27.28
N THR A 79 -7.94 0.04 -27.48
CA THR A 79 -6.81 -0.81 -27.10
C THR A 79 -6.70 -1.01 -25.59
N ASP A 80 -6.94 0.03 -24.80
CA ASP A 80 -6.96 -0.09 -23.33
C ASP A 80 -8.12 -0.98 -22.87
N ARG A 81 -9.27 -0.92 -23.56
CA ARG A 81 -10.44 -1.75 -23.25
C ARG A 81 -10.17 -3.22 -23.49
N GLU A 82 -9.50 -3.56 -24.60
CA GLU A 82 -9.09 -4.92 -24.92
C GLU A 82 -8.09 -5.46 -23.88
N HIS A 83 -7.07 -4.67 -23.53
CA HIS A 83 -6.09 -5.03 -22.51
C HIS A 83 -6.72 -5.25 -21.14
N LEU A 84 -7.65 -4.37 -20.73
CA LEU A 84 -8.39 -4.52 -19.47
C LEU A 84 -9.27 -5.79 -19.48
N THR A 85 -9.87 -6.12 -20.61
CA THR A 85 -10.69 -7.32 -20.77
C THR A 85 -9.84 -8.59 -20.68
N GLN A 86 -8.67 -8.61 -21.33
CA GLN A 86 -7.71 -9.71 -21.21
C GLN A 86 -7.18 -9.87 -19.78
N LEU A 87 -6.85 -8.76 -19.11
CA LEU A 87 -6.41 -8.76 -17.72
C LEU A 87 -7.51 -9.29 -16.78
N MET A 88 -8.77 -8.91 -17.01
CA MET A 88 -9.92 -9.43 -16.28
C MET A 88 -10.04 -10.95 -16.44
N GLN A 89 -9.92 -11.47 -17.67
CA GLN A 89 -9.98 -12.91 -17.94
C GLN A 89 -8.81 -13.68 -17.30
N ALA A 90 -7.61 -13.10 -17.28
CA ALA A 90 -6.46 -13.69 -16.60
C ALA A 90 -6.68 -13.76 -15.07
N LEU A 91 -7.13 -12.67 -14.47
CA LEU A 91 -7.42 -12.60 -13.04
C LEU A 91 -8.54 -13.58 -12.62
N LYS A 92 -9.59 -13.74 -13.43
CA LYS A 92 -10.65 -14.74 -13.16
C LYS A 92 -10.08 -16.16 -13.13
N ARG A 93 -9.28 -16.55 -14.13
CA ARG A 93 -8.63 -17.87 -14.18
C ARG A 93 -7.71 -18.11 -12.98
N GLU A 94 -6.97 -17.09 -12.56
CA GLU A 94 -6.11 -17.22 -11.37
C GLU A 94 -6.91 -17.40 -10.08
N ILE A 95 -8.07 -16.76 -9.94
CA ILE A 95 -8.93 -16.94 -8.76
C ILE A 95 -9.51 -18.36 -8.74
N GLU A 96 -10.02 -18.84 -9.87
CA GLU A 96 -10.53 -20.22 -10.00
C GLU A 96 -9.45 -21.26 -9.68
N ALA A 97 -8.21 -21.04 -10.15
CA ALA A 97 -7.07 -21.90 -9.81
C ALA A 97 -6.79 -21.91 -8.30
N HIS A 98 -6.82 -20.76 -7.64
CA HIS A 98 -6.68 -20.66 -6.17
C HIS A 98 -7.78 -21.44 -5.43
N GLU A 99 -9.02 -21.39 -5.91
CA GLU A 99 -10.12 -22.17 -5.31
C GLU A 99 -9.90 -23.68 -5.45
N SER A 100 -9.38 -24.14 -6.59
CA SER A 100 -9.06 -25.55 -6.81
C SER A 100 -7.90 -26.04 -5.94
N GLU A 101 -6.87 -25.23 -5.73
CA GLU A 101 -5.76 -25.55 -4.82
C GLU A 101 -6.25 -25.64 -3.36
N ARG A 102 -7.14 -24.73 -2.95
CA ARG A 102 -7.73 -24.76 -1.60
C ARG A 102 -8.53 -26.04 -1.36
N TYR A 103 -9.33 -26.47 -2.34
CA TYR A 103 -10.09 -27.72 -2.26
C TYR A 103 -9.18 -28.93 -2.08
N ILE A 104 -8.03 -28.96 -2.77
CA ILE A 104 -6.99 -29.98 -2.61
C ILE A 104 -6.49 -29.98 -1.15
N TYR A 105 -6.08 -28.83 -0.60
CA TYR A 105 -5.60 -28.74 0.78
C TYR A 105 -6.65 -29.17 1.82
N ASP A 106 -7.90 -28.74 1.66
CA ASP A 106 -9.00 -29.11 2.56
C ASP A 106 -9.30 -30.62 2.51
N THR A 107 -9.10 -31.25 1.35
CA THR A 107 -9.29 -32.70 1.17
C THR A 107 -8.15 -33.48 1.80
N TYR A 108 -6.89 -33.10 1.55
CA TYR A 108 -5.71 -33.78 2.09
C TYR A 108 -5.49 -33.50 3.59
N GLY A 109 -5.93 -32.34 4.09
CA GLY A 109 -5.87 -31.98 5.51
C GLY A 109 -6.74 -32.85 6.42
N ARG A 110 -7.67 -33.64 5.86
CA ARG A 110 -8.48 -34.62 6.60
C ARG A 110 -7.72 -35.90 6.96
N PHE A 111 -6.55 -36.13 6.39
CA PHE A 111 -5.70 -37.28 6.69
C PHE A 111 -4.63 -36.89 7.73
N SER A 112 -4.72 -37.48 8.92
CA SER A 112 -3.85 -37.22 10.08
C SER A 112 -2.35 -37.35 9.76
N ASP A 113 -1.99 -38.28 8.89
CA ASP A 113 -0.59 -38.57 8.53
C ASP A 113 0.06 -37.48 7.68
N VAL A 114 -0.76 -36.67 6.98
CA VAL A 114 -0.29 -35.59 6.09
C VAL A 114 -0.22 -34.24 6.82
N GLN A 115 -0.95 -34.06 7.92
CA GLN A 115 -1.01 -32.79 8.67
C GLN A 115 0.35 -32.30 9.19
N ARG A 116 1.29 -33.20 9.49
CA ARG A 116 2.64 -32.83 9.96
C ARG A 116 3.48 -32.13 8.89
N LEU A 117 3.15 -32.29 7.61
CA LEU A 117 3.79 -31.60 6.49
C LEU A 117 3.13 -30.25 6.16
N ILE A 118 1.96 -29.93 6.76
CA ILE A 118 1.10 -28.79 6.40
C ILE A 118 1.35 -27.54 7.28
N LEU A 119 2.03 -27.64 8.43
CA LEU A 119 2.33 -26.47 9.26
C LEU A 119 3.13 -25.34 8.56
N PRO A 120 4.17 -25.62 7.75
CA PRO A 120 4.86 -24.61 6.95
C PRO A 120 3.96 -23.96 5.88
N LEU A 121 2.88 -24.63 5.47
CA LEU A 121 1.92 -24.14 4.48
C LEU A 121 0.95 -23.10 5.03
N ASN A 122 0.71 -23.03 6.34
CA ASN A 122 -0.23 -22.05 6.92
C ASN A 122 0.22 -20.59 6.71
N HIS A 123 1.53 -20.33 6.77
CA HIS A 123 2.08 -19.00 6.46
C HIS A 123 2.03 -18.66 4.96
N LEU A 124 2.15 -19.68 4.09
CA LEU A 124 1.95 -19.53 2.65
C LEU A 124 0.48 -19.30 2.31
N ALA A 125 -0.44 -20.00 2.99
CA ALA A 125 -1.88 -19.84 2.85
C ALA A 125 -2.33 -18.42 3.22
N ALA A 126 -1.86 -17.86 4.34
CA ALA A 126 -2.16 -16.47 4.72
C ALA A 126 -1.63 -15.43 3.69
N ARG A 127 -0.46 -15.71 3.08
CA ARG A 127 0.09 -14.89 1.99
C ARG A 127 -0.72 -15.03 0.70
N GLN A 128 -1.22 -16.22 0.40
CA GLN A 128 -2.08 -16.49 -0.74
C GLN A 128 -3.48 -15.86 -0.54
N GLU A 129 -4.05 -15.88 0.66
CA GLU A 129 -5.32 -15.23 0.98
C GLU A 129 -5.26 -13.70 0.83
N SER A 130 -4.17 -13.08 1.29
CA SER A 130 -3.95 -11.64 1.08
C SER A 130 -3.74 -11.30 -0.40
N SER A 131 -3.08 -12.18 -1.16
CA SER A 131 -2.97 -12.07 -2.61
C SER A 131 -4.34 -12.18 -3.31
N LEU A 132 -5.17 -13.15 -2.92
CA LEU A 132 -6.50 -13.38 -3.48
C LEU A 132 -7.43 -12.19 -3.25
N LYS A 133 -7.45 -11.64 -2.02
CA LYS A 133 -8.21 -10.41 -1.72
C LYS A 133 -7.76 -9.22 -2.58
N GLY A 134 -6.47 -9.14 -2.90
CA GLY A 134 -5.92 -8.15 -3.83
C GLY A 134 -6.43 -8.34 -5.26
N LYS A 135 -6.44 -9.59 -5.74
CA LYS A 135 -6.94 -9.95 -7.08
C LYS A 135 -8.45 -9.67 -7.23
N ILE A 136 -9.25 -9.97 -6.21
CA ILE A 136 -10.69 -9.66 -6.19
C ILE A 136 -10.93 -8.14 -6.30
N ARG A 137 -10.21 -7.33 -5.51
CA ARG A 137 -10.31 -5.86 -5.60
C ARG A 137 -9.84 -5.32 -6.95
N ALA A 138 -8.83 -5.93 -7.55
CA ALA A 138 -8.37 -5.57 -8.89
C ALA A 138 -9.45 -5.86 -9.94
N LEU A 139 -10.14 -7.00 -9.86
CA LEU A 139 -11.28 -7.33 -10.71
C LEU A 139 -12.44 -6.36 -10.55
N GLU A 140 -12.85 -6.04 -9.32
CA GLU A 140 -13.90 -5.07 -9.04
C GLU A 140 -13.58 -3.71 -9.68
N LYS A 141 -12.31 -3.29 -9.56
CA LYS A 141 -11.85 -2.03 -10.15
C LYS A 141 -11.86 -2.08 -11.67
N ILE A 142 -11.38 -3.15 -12.30
CA ILE A 142 -11.40 -3.29 -13.77
C ILE A 142 -12.84 -3.33 -14.28
N SER A 143 -13.73 -4.05 -13.60
CA SER A 143 -15.17 -4.10 -13.91
C SER A 143 -15.81 -2.71 -13.87
N SER A 144 -15.46 -1.91 -12.85
CA SER A 144 -15.94 -0.53 -12.72
C SER A 144 -15.42 0.44 -13.79
N LEU A 145 -14.33 0.09 -14.47
CA LEU A 145 -13.77 0.88 -15.57
C LEU A 145 -14.33 0.45 -16.94
N LEU A 146 -14.89 -0.76 -17.05
CA LEU A 146 -15.45 -1.31 -18.29
C LEU A 146 -16.98 -1.18 -18.39
N SER A 147 -17.65 -0.92 -17.25
CA SER A 147 -19.07 -0.56 -17.15
C SER A 147 -19.30 0.90 -17.47
#